data_AF-A0A8T4Q588-F1
#
_entry.id   AF-A0A8T4Q588-F1
#
_cell.length_a   1.000
_cell.length_b   1.000
_cell.length_c   1.000
_cell.angle_alpha   90.00
_cell.angle_beta   90.00
_cell.angle_gamma   90.00
#
_symmetry.space_group_name_H-M   'P 1'
#
loop_
_entity.id
_entity.type
_entity.pdbx_description
1 polymer ?
#
loop_
_entity_poly.entity_id
_entity_poly.type
_entity_poly.pdbx_seq_one_letter_code
_entity_poly.pdbx_strand_id
1 'polypeptide(L)'
;MNLSEKLKDAEEGLKGLSKEEQEKRVNEVLSSLSEEELEELKRQQCVFCLIIDGKIDAYDIYEDSMVKAVLDIKPANKGHVVLFPKEHYQIMSLMPDKLVEHIFKIANMLSRAVFDGVKANGTNIYVANGNVAGQISNHVLVHVIPRFNDDHIVIPWKSKEFSEEEMKNITKEIKSKIVKKEDVKKEVKIEAIAEREKRRIP
;
A
#
# COMPACT_ATOMS: atom_id res chain seq x y z
N MET A 1 20.33 -2.50 23.12
CA MET A 1 20.18 -3.44 22.00
C MET A 1 19.63 -2.69 20.81
N ASN A 2 20.17 -2.93 19.61
CA ASN A 2 19.55 -2.51 18.36
C ASN A 2 18.33 -3.40 18.02
N LEU A 3 17.51 -3.01 17.05
CA LEU A 3 16.31 -3.75 16.67
C LEU A 3 16.60 -5.22 16.31
N SER A 4 17.69 -5.49 15.57
CA SER A 4 18.05 -6.85 15.18
C SER A 4 18.36 -7.74 16.37
N GLU A 5 19.06 -7.21 17.39
CA GLU A 5 19.32 -7.93 18.64
C GLU A 5 18.03 -8.20 19.42
N LYS A 6 17.11 -7.21 19.50
CA LYS A 6 15.80 -7.38 20.14
C LYS A 6 14.97 -8.48 19.49
N LEU A 7 14.96 -8.53 18.16
CA LEU A 7 14.21 -9.54 17.41
C LEU A 7 14.82 -10.94 17.58
N LYS A 8 16.15 -11.06 17.57
CA LYS A 8 16.83 -12.35 17.81
C LYS A 8 16.57 -12.89 19.21
N ASP A 9 16.67 -12.04 20.24
CA ASP A 9 16.37 -12.42 21.62
C ASP A 9 14.89 -12.83 21.78
N ALA A 10 13.99 -12.11 21.12
CA ALA A 10 12.57 -12.47 21.07
C ALA A 10 12.36 -13.85 20.40
N GLU A 11 12.94 -14.09 19.23
CA GLU A 11 12.84 -15.37 18.49
C GLU A 11 13.38 -16.55 19.30
N GLU A 12 14.51 -16.38 19.99
CA GLU A 12 15.05 -17.41 20.88
C GLU A 12 14.12 -17.68 22.06
N GLY A 13 13.55 -16.62 22.65
CA GLY A 13 12.59 -16.69 23.74
C GLY A 13 11.23 -17.31 23.38
N LEU A 14 10.91 -17.49 22.08
CA LEU A 14 9.68 -18.15 21.62
C LEU A 14 9.81 -19.69 21.55
N LYS A 15 11.04 -20.22 21.56
CA LYS A 15 11.28 -21.67 21.42
C LYS A 15 10.76 -22.42 22.65
N GLY A 16 9.97 -23.47 22.40
CA GLY A 16 9.42 -24.34 23.46
C GLY A 16 8.17 -23.79 24.15
N LEU A 17 7.70 -22.60 23.79
CA LEU A 17 6.45 -22.03 24.28
C LEU A 17 5.23 -22.59 23.52
N SER A 18 4.08 -22.62 24.20
CA SER A 18 2.79 -22.85 23.55
C SER A 18 2.39 -21.66 22.65
N LYS A 19 1.43 -21.87 21.74
CA LYS A 19 0.96 -20.80 20.84
C LYS A 19 0.45 -19.56 21.58
N GLU A 20 -0.28 -19.75 22.67
CA GLU A 20 -0.85 -18.65 23.47
C GLU A 20 0.27 -17.84 24.16
N GLU A 21 1.30 -18.52 24.67
CA GLU A 21 2.48 -17.89 25.26
C GLU A 21 3.33 -17.16 24.21
N GLN A 22 3.43 -17.73 22.99
CA GLN A 22 4.09 -17.08 21.86
C GLN A 22 3.36 -15.79 21.47
N GLU A 23 2.04 -15.82 21.33
CA GLU A 23 1.23 -14.62 21.01
C GLU A 23 1.39 -13.54 22.08
N LYS A 24 1.33 -13.90 23.35
CA LYS A 24 1.53 -12.96 24.46
C LYS A 24 2.92 -12.32 24.38
N ARG A 25 3.97 -13.11 24.18
CA ARG A 25 5.35 -12.62 24.12
C ARG A 25 5.59 -11.75 22.88
N VAL A 26 5.04 -12.12 21.73
CA VAL A 26 5.09 -11.27 20.52
C VAL A 26 4.42 -9.92 20.79
N ASN A 27 3.25 -9.90 21.43
CA ASN A 27 2.55 -8.66 21.78
C ASN A 27 3.35 -7.80 22.76
N GLU A 28 3.98 -8.39 23.77
CA GLU A 28 4.86 -7.69 24.71
C GLU A 28 6.05 -7.04 23.98
N VAL A 29 6.72 -7.79 23.10
CA VAL A 29 7.84 -7.27 22.29
C VAL A 29 7.37 -6.13 21.40
N LEU A 30 6.28 -6.30 20.65
CA LEU A 30 5.74 -5.26 19.76
C LEU A 30 5.39 -3.97 20.52
N SER A 31 4.81 -4.10 21.72
CA SER A 31 4.47 -2.93 22.55
C SER A 31 5.70 -2.22 23.16
N SER A 32 6.85 -2.89 23.19
CA SER A 32 8.11 -2.33 23.69
C SER A 32 8.95 -1.61 22.62
N LEU A 33 8.59 -1.74 21.34
CA LEU A 33 9.30 -1.10 20.23
C LEU A 33 8.95 0.39 20.16
N SER A 34 9.95 1.22 19.85
CA SER A 34 9.70 2.60 19.43
C SER A 34 9.00 2.66 18.07
N GLU A 35 8.41 3.81 17.73
CA GLU A 35 7.78 4.02 16.43
C GLU A 35 8.74 3.77 15.26
N GLU A 36 10.00 4.19 15.40
CA GLU A 36 11.04 4.01 14.39
C GLU A 36 11.42 2.54 14.22
N GLU A 37 11.53 1.80 15.32
CA GLU A 37 11.78 0.36 15.31
C GLU A 37 10.62 -0.43 14.68
N LEU A 38 9.38 -0.01 14.93
CA LEU A 38 8.20 -0.64 14.35
C LEU A 38 8.14 -0.41 12.83
N GLU A 39 8.47 0.79 12.36
CA GLU A 39 8.53 1.09 10.92
C GLU A 39 9.66 0.31 10.23
N GLU A 40 10.83 0.20 10.84
CA GLU A 40 11.92 -0.62 10.29
C GLU A 40 11.54 -2.11 10.25
N LEU A 41 10.86 -2.63 11.28
CA LEU A 41 10.35 -4.00 11.28
C LEU A 41 9.35 -4.24 10.12
N LYS A 42 8.41 -3.32 9.91
CA LYS A 42 7.45 -3.39 8.79
C LYS A 42 8.16 -3.37 7.44
N ARG A 43 9.17 -2.51 7.28
CA ARG A 43 10.01 -2.44 6.07
C ARG A 43 10.73 -3.76 5.81
N GLN A 44 11.29 -4.40 6.84
CA GLN A 44 12.00 -5.68 6.71
C GLN A 44 11.08 -6.84 6.33
N GLN A 45 9.81 -6.79 6.73
CA GLN A 45 8.79 -7.78 6.36
C GLN A 45 8.07 -7.46 5.05
N CYS A 46 8.36 -6.32 4.42
CA CYS A 46 7.72 -5.90 3.19
C CYS A 46 8.34 -6.59 1.96
N VAL A 47 7.53 -7.40 1.26
CA VAL A 47 7.96 -8.10 0.03
C VAL A 47 8.54 -7.14 -1.02
N PHE A 48 7.97 -5.94 -1.17
CA PHE A 48 8.45 -4.97 -2.17
C PHE A 48 9.79 -4.35 -1.77
N CYS A 49 10.02 -4.09 -0.47
CA CYS A 49 11.34 -3.70 0.02
C CYS A 49 12.37 -4.81 -0.20
N LEU A 50 11.99 -6.08 -0.02
CA LEU A 50 12.86 -7.22 -0.31
C LEU A 50 13.19 -7.34 -1.81
N ILE A 51 12.25 -7.02 -2.71
CA ILE A 51 12.51 -6.92 -4.15
C ILE A 51 13.49 -5.78 -4.46
N ILE A 52 13.31 -4.60 -3.84
CA ILE A 52 14.20 -3.44 -4.00
C ILE A 52 15.63 -3.77 -3.52
N ASP A 53 15.74 -4.47 -2.39
CA ASP A 53 17.01 -4.92 -1.81
C ASP A 53 17.65 -6.09 -2.61
N GLY A 54 16.99 -6.62 -3.65
CA GLY A 54 17.48 -7.76 -4.43
C GLY A 54 17.48 -9.10 -3.68
N LYS A 55 16.69 -9.21 -2.60
CA LYS A 55 16.56 -10.44 -1.78
C LYS A 55 15.51 -11.40 -2.33
N ILE A 56 14.60 -10.90 -3.17
CA ILE A 56 13.57 -11.68 -3.86
C ILE A 56 13.62 -11.32 -5.33
N ASP A 57 13.64 -12.33 -6.20
CA ASP A 57 13.62 -12.15 -7.64
C ASP A 57 12.26 -11.62 -8.12
N ALA A 58 12.30 -10.73 -9.12
CA ALA A 58 11.12 -10.22 -9.79
C ALA A 58 11.41 -10.02 -11.29
N TYR A 59 10.36 -9.98 -12.10
CA TYR A 59 10.48 -9.66 -13.53
C TYR A 59 10.47 -8.15 -13.71
N ASP A 60 11.65 -7.56 -13.78
CA ASP A 60 11.84 -6.11 -13.92
C ASP A 60 11.32 -5.58 -15.26
N ILE A 61 10.53 -4.50 -15.19
CA ILE A 61 9.96 -3.80 -16.35
C ILE A 61 10.53 -2.39 -16.48
N TYR A 62 10.70 -1.69 -15.36
CA TYR A 62 11.25 -0.35 -15.33
C TYR A 62 11.86 -0.06 -13.96
N GLU A 63 12.96 0.70 -13.94
CA GLU A 63 13.56 1.16 -12.70
C GLU A 63 14.26 2.50 -12.92
N ASP A 64 14.10 3.43 -11.97
CA ASP A 64 14.91 4.63 -11.86
C ASP A 64 15.34 4.87 -10.41
N SER A 65 15.84 6.07 -10.07
CA SER A 65 16.30 6.39 -8.73
C SER A 65 15.19 6.46 -7.68
N MET A 66 13.92 6.60 -8.07
CA MET A 66 12.79 6.84 -7.17
C MET A 66 11.79 5.68 -7.14
N VAL A 67 11.61 4.96 -8.25
CA VAL A 67 10.58 3.92 -8.38
C VAL A 67 11.10 2.67 -9.09
N LYS A 68 10.39 1.55 -8.90
CA LYS A 68 10.61 0.28 -9.59
C LYS A 68 9.28 -0.32 -10.01
N ALA A 69 9.23 -0.96 -11.16
CA ALA A 69 8.06 -1.63 -11.69
C ALA A 69 8.41 -3.05 -12.13
N VAL A 70 7.56 -4.00 -11.74
CA VAL A 70 7.74 -5.42 -12.03
C VAL A 70 6.42 -6.04 -12.47
N LEU A 71 6.46 -7.23 -13.08
CA LEU A 71 5.24 -8.01 -13.32
C LEU A 71 4.65 -8.51 -11.99
N ASP A 72 3.33 -8.41 -11.87
CA ASP A 72 2.62 -9.02 -10.75
C ASP A 72 2.66 -10.55 -10.86
N ILE A 73 3.06 -11.23 -9.77
CA ILE A 73 3.11 -12.70 -9.69
C ILE A 73 1.72 -13.34 -9.55
N LYS A 74 0.72 -12.56 -9.13
CA LYS A 74 -0.70 -12.94 -9.07
C LYS A 74 -1.50 -11.97 -9.95
N PRO A 75 -1.23 -11.98 -11.28
CA PRO A 75 -1.75 -10.95 -12.16
C PRO A 75 -3.26 -11.05 -12.31
N ALA A 76 -3.95 -9.91 -12.34
CA ALA A 76 -5.37 -9.87 -12.73
C ALA A 76 -5.54 -10.18 -14.22
N ASN A 77 -4.57 -9.79 -15.05
CA ASN A 77 -4.52 -10.07 -16.49
C ASN A 77 -3.08 -10.20 -16.99
N LYS A 78 -2.87 -10.83 -18.15
CA LYS A 78 -1.56 -10.90 -18.81
C LYS A 78 -0.99 -9.50 -19.00
N GLY A 79 0.20 -9.24 -18.45
CA GLY A 79 0.84 -7.93 -18.51
C GLY A 79 0.50 -6.99 -17.36
N HIS A 80 -0.15 -7.48 -16.29
CA HIS A 80 -0.33 -6.72 -15.06
C HIS A 80 1.03 -6.33 -14.47
N VAL A 81 1.28 -5.02 -14.40
CA VAL A 81 2.48 -4.44 -13.81
C VAL A 81 2.12 -3.77 -12.49
N VAL A 82 2.98 -3.92 -11.49
CA VAL A 82 2.94 -3.17 -10.24
C VAL A 82 4.13 -2.23 -10.17
N LEU A 83 3.84 -0.94 -10.04
CA LEU A 83 4.81 0.14 -9.88
C LEU A 83 4.79 0.63 -8.43
N PHE A 84 5.96 0.78 -7.81
CA PHE A 84 6.06 1.17 -6.40
C PHE A 84 7.28 2.07 -6.15
N PRO A 85 7.23 2.95 -5.13
CA PRO A 85 8.38 3.76 -4.74
C PRO A 85 9.48 2.88 -4.12
N LYS A 86 10.73 3.27 -4.30
CA LYS A 86 11.89 2.63 -3.66
C LYS A 86 11.90 2.86 -2.14
N GLU A 87 11.45 4.02 -1.71
CA GLU A 87 11.19 4.30 -0.29
C GLU A 87 9.89 3.62 0.16
N HIS A 88 9.88 3.15 1.41
CA HIS A 88 8.71 2.50 1.98
C HIS A 88 7.65 3.52 2.40
N TYR A 89 6.45 3.39 1.85
CA TYR A 89 5.26 4.12 2.29
C TYR A 89 4.11 3.13 2.38
N GLN A 90 3.39 3.15 3.50
CA GLN A 90 2.26 2.24 3.68
C GLN A 90 1.07 2.62 2.78
N ILE A 91 0.77 3.91 2.63
CA ILE A 91 -0.31 4.41 1.79
C ILE A 91 0.13 5.68 1.05
N MET A 92 -0.51 5.96 -0.08
CA MET A 92 -0.07 7.02 -1.01
C MET A 92 -0.14 8.41 -0.38
N SER A 93 -1.05 8.65 0.56
CA SER A 93 -1.18 9.94 1.26
C SER A 93 0.02 10.32 2.12
N LEU A 94 0.90 9.35 2.43
CA LEU A 94 2.13 9.60 3.18
C LEU A 94 3.31 10.00 2.27
N MET A 95 3.17 9.84 0.95
CA MET A 95 4.24 10.12 0.01
C MET A 95 4.45 11.64 -0.19
N PRO A 96 5.70 12.09 -0.43
CA PRO A 96 5.99 13.44 -0.90
C PRO A 96 5.29 13.73 -2.25
N ASP A 97 4.86 14.98 -2.48
CA ASP A 97 4.07 15.30 -3.69
C ASP A 97 4.88 15.08 -4.96
N LYS A 98 6.16 15.46 -4.94
CA LYS A 98 7.10 15.20 -6.05
C LYS A 98 7.20 13.72 -6.40
N LEU A 99 7.12 12.83 -5.40
CA LEU A 99 7.16 11.39 -5.63
C LEU A 99 5.83 10.88 -6.21
N VAL A 100 4.69 11.44 -5.77
CA VAL A 100 3.37 11.18 -6.36
C VAL A 100 3.31 11.65 -7.81
N GLU A 101 3.79 12.86 -8.10
CA GLU A 101 3.89 13.39 -9.47
C GLU A 101 4.74 12.47 -10.36
N HIS A 102 5.91 12.05 -9.86
CA HIS A 102 6.82 11.18 -10.58
C HIS A 102 6.22 9.79 -10.83
N ILE A 103 5.66 9.14 -9.81
CA ILE A 103 5.13 7.78 -9.95
C ILE A 103 3.97 7.73 -10.95
N PHE A 104 3.09 8.74 -11.00
CA PHE A 104 2.00 8.77 -11.98
C PHE A 104 2.46 9.13 -13.40
N LYS A 105 3.53 9.93 -13.54
CA LYS A 105 4.19 10.13 -14.84
C LYS A 105 4.70 8.79 -15.39
N ILE A 106 5.34 7.98 -14.54
CA ILE A 106 5.83 6.64 -14.90
C ILE A 106 4.66 5.68 -15.15
N ALA A 107 3.61 5.69 -14.32
CA ALA A 107 2.43 4.85 -14.51
C ALA A 107 1.76 5.10 -15.88
N ASN A 108 1.68 6.36 -16.32
CA ASN A 108 1.15 6.70 -17.65
C ASN A 108 2.05 6.21 -18.80
N MET A 109 3.37 6.23 -18.62
CA MET A 109 4.30 5.62 -19.57
C MET A 109 4.13 4.10 -19.63
N LEU A 110 4.08 3.43 -18.48
CA LEU A 110 3.89 1.98 -18.39
C LEU A 110 2.53 1.55 -18.95
N SER A 111 1.48 2.33 -18.72
CA SER A 111 0.14 2.07 -19.27
C SER A 111 0.17 1.94 -20.80
N ARG A 112 0.83 2.88 -21.49
CA ARG A 112 1.01 2.83 -22.95
C ARG A 112 1.83 1.61 -23.39
N ALA A 113 2.94 1.35 -22.70
CA ALA A 113 3.81 0.22 -23.02
C ALA A 113 3.12 -1.14 -22.82
N VAL A 114 2.35 -1.28 -21.73
CA VAL A 114 1.54 -2.47 -21.43
C VAL A 114 0.45 -2.65 -22.48
N PHE A 115 -0.31 -1.58 -22.78
CA PHE A 115 -1.36 -1.61 -23.79
C PHE A 115 -0.85 -2.15 -25.13
N ASP A 116 0.25 -1.57 -25.64
CA ASP A 116 0.84 -1.96 -26.92
C ASP A 116 1.55 -3.33 -26.87
N GLY A 117 2.22 -3.63 -25.76
CA GLY A 117 3.06 -4.81 -25.58
C GLY A 117 2.26 -6.10 -25.48
N VAL A 118 1.09 -6.07 -24.82
CA VAL A 118 0.21 -7.24 -24.71
C VAL A 118 -1.03 -7.17 -25.61
N LYS A 119 -1.14 -6.14 -26.46
CA LYS A 119 -2.28 -5.92 -27.36
C LYS A 119 -3.61 -5.84 -26.59
N ALA A 120 -3.60 -5.10 -25.48
CA ALA A 120 -4.79 -4.87 -24.67
C ALA A 120 -5.82 -4.03 -25.43
N ASN A 121 -7.09 -4.12 -25.02
CA ASN A 121 -8.17 -3.24 -25.47
C ASN A 121 -8.34 -2.00 -24.57
N GLY A 122 -7.71 -2.00 -23.40
CA GLY A 122 -7.67 -0.86 -22.48
C GLY A 122 -6.70 -1.09 -21.33
N THR A 123 -6.68 -0.16 -20.38
CA THR A 123 -5.86 -0.26 -19.16
C THR A 123 -6.59 0.39 -17.98
N ASN A 124 -6.47 -0.21 -16.80
CA ASN A 124 -6.79 0.48 -15.54
C ASN A 124 -5.50 0.86 -14.80
N ILE A 125 -5.50 2.06 -14.23
CA ILE A 125 -4.56 2.44 -13.18
C ILE A 125 -5.32 2.37 -11.86
N TYR A 126 -4.83 1.58 -10.91
CA TYR A 126 -5.50 1.34 -9.64
C TYR A 126 -4.53 1.50 -8.48
N VAL A 127 -4.97 2.25 -7.46
CA VAL A 127 -4.25 2.44 -6.19
C VAL A 127 -5.26 2.21 -5.08
N ALA A 128 -4.92 1.34 -4.15
CA ALA A 128 -5.71 1.10 -2.95
C ALA A 128 -5.00 1.72 -1.73
N ASN A 129 -5.73 2.54 -0.97
CA ASN A 129 -5.26 3.09 0.31
C ASN A 129 -6.13 2.51 1.45
N GLY A 130 -5.58 1.54 2.17
CA GLY A 130 -6.23 0.80 3.24
C GLY A 130 -6.89 -0.51 2.79
N ASN A 131 -7.02 -1.45 3.74
CA ASN A 131 -7.51 -2.81 3.48
C ASN A 131 -8.92 -2.82 2.85
N VAL A 132 -9.82 -1.97 3.34
CA VAL A 132 -11.19 -1.84 2.81
C VAL A 132 -11.21 -1.36 1.36
N ALA A 133 -10.19 -0.61 0.93
CA ALA A 133 -10.06 -0.17 -0.46
C ALA A 133 -9.48 -1.24 -1.39
N GLY A 134 -9.10 -2.41 -0.86
CA GLY A 134 -8.49 -3.52 -1.60
C GLY A 134 -6.96 -3.61 -1.48
N GLN A 135 -6.34 -2.85 -0.56
CA GLN A 135 -4.91 -2.93 -0.34
C GLN A 135 -4.55 -4.25 0.37
N ILE A 136 -3.59 -4.98 -0.20
CA ILE A 136 -3.14 -6.29 0.32
C ILE A 136 -1.66 -6.30 0.76
N SER A 137 -0.93 -5.21 0.48
CA SER A 137 0.48 -5.05 0.79
C SER A 137 0.67 -3.80 1.63
N ASN A 138 1.58 -3.84 2.61
CA ASN A 138 1.98 -2.66 3.40
C ASN A 138 2.96 -1.74 2.64
N HIS A 139 2.89 -1.70 1.30
CA HIS A 139 3.68 -0.79 0.45
C HIS A 139 2.76 -0.19 -0.60
N VAL A 140 2.96 1.07 -0.97
CA VAL A 140 2.19 1.70 -2.05
C VAL A 140 2.41 0.98 -3.37
N LEU A 141 1.33 0.48 -3.96
CA LEU A 141 1.30 -0.10 -5.29
C LEU A 141 0.43 0.74 -6.22
N VAL A 142 1.00 1.10 -7.36
CA VAL A 142 0.27 1.59 -8.52
C VAL A 142 0.15 0.45 -9.51
N HIS A 143 -1.03 -0.15 -9.57
CA HIS A 143 -1.34 -1.23 -10.49
C HIS A 143 -1.61 -0.66 -11.88
N VAL A 144 -0.99 -1.25 -12.90
CA VAL A 144 -1.29 -1.03 -14.32
C VAL A 144 -1.83 -2.34 -14.88
N ILE A 145 -3.15 -2.43 -14.97
CA ILE A 145 -3.87 -3.65 -15.33
C ILE A 145 -4.34 -3.54 -16.79
N PRO A 146 -3.78 -4.31 -17.73
CA PRO A 146 -4.32 -4.38 -19.08
C PRO A 146 -5.72 -4.98 -19.06
N ARG A 147 -6.58 -4.45 -19.93
CA ARG A 147 -7.98 -4.86 -20.08
C ARG A 147 -8.21 -5.45 -21.45
N PHE A 148 -8.94 -6.54 -21.49
CA PHE A 148 -9.33 -7.21 -22.72
C PHE A 148 -10.85 -7.27 -22.79
N ASN A 149 -11.40 -7.33 -24.00
CA ASN A 149 -12.80 -7.68 -24.16
C ASN A 149 -13.05 -9.04 -23.47
N ASP A 150 -14.16 -9.14 -22.74
CA ASP A 150 -14.58 -10.34 -22.02
C ASP A 150 -13.59 -10.84 -20.93
N ASP A 151 -12.75 -9.97 -20.37
CA ASP A 151 -11.83 -10.36 -19.29
C ASP A 151 -12.49 -10.58 -17.91
N HIS A 152 -13.79 -10.28 -17.80
CA HIS A 152 -14.59 -10.42 -16.59
C HIS A 152 -14.06 -9.68 -15.34
N ILE A 153 -13.07 -8.78 -15.50
CA ILE A 153 -12.60 -7.93 -14.39
C ILE A 153 -13.64 -6.83 -14.16
N VAL A 154 -14.26 -6.87 -12.99
CA VAL A 154 -15.27 -5.89 -12.60
C VAL A 154 -14.70 -5.01 -11.48
N ILE A 155 -14.85 -3.70 -11.63
CA ILE A 155 -14.72 -2.74 -10.52
C ILE A 155 -16.15 -2.43 -10.07
N PRO A 156 -16.70 -3.16 -9.07
CA PRO A 156 -18.13 -3.12 -8.80
C PRO A 156 -18.47 -1.82 -8.06
N TRP A 157 -18.98 -0.83 -8.79
CA TRP A 157 -19.58 0.35 -8.19
C TRP A 157 -21.10 0.25 -8.26
N LYS A 158 -21.75 -0.01 -7.12
CA LYS A 158 -23.20 0.17 -7.00
C LYS A 158 -23.46 1.63 -6.68
N SER A 159 -24.10 2.34 -7.61
CA SER A 159 -24.49 3.74 -7.38
C SER A 159 -25.36 3.84 -6.12
N LYS A 160 -25.12 4.89 -5.34
CA LYS A 160 -25.94 5.25 -4.18
C LYS A 160 -26.51 6.64 -4.43
N GLU A 161 -27.76 6.83 -4.04
CA GLU A 161 -28.45 8.11 -4.15
C GLU A 161 -28.29 8.88 -2.84
N PHE A 162 -28.15 10.19 -2.96
CA PHE A 162 -28.05 11.14 -1.85
C PHE A 162 -28.92 12.35 -2.16
N SER A 163 -29.53 12.94 -1.14
CA SER A 163 -30.30 14.17 -1.25
C SER A 163 -29.39 15.38 -1.54
N GLU A 164 -29.98 16.46 -2.06
CA GLU A 164 -29.23 17.70 -2.31
C GLU A 164 -28.61 18.28 -1.02
N GLU A 165 -29.31 18.15 0.11
CA GLU A 165 -28.83 18.58 1.41
C GLU A 165 -27.62 17.76 1.88
N GLU A 166 -27.68 16.43 1.78
CA GLU A 166 -26.54 15.55 2.08
C GLU A 166 -25.34 15.89 1.21
N MET A 167 -25.54 16.10 -0.10
CA MET A 167 -24.47 16.47 -1.02
C MET A 167 -23.80 17.81 -0.65
N LYS A 168 -24.59 18.81 -0.22
CA LYS A 168 -24.06 20.09 0.27
C LYS A 168 -23.25 19.93 1.55
N ASN A 169 -23.75 19.13 2.50
CA ASN A 169 -23.08 18.87 3.76
C ASN A 169 -21.74 18.14 3.54
N ILE A 170 -21.74 17.06 2.76
CA ILE A 170 -20.53 16.30 2.39
C ILE A 170 -19.51 17.23 1.71
N THR A 171 -19.95 18.08 0.78
CA THR A 171 -19.07 19.03 0.09
C THR A 171 -18.40 20.00 1.07
N LYS A 172 -19.16 20.55 2.02
CA LYS A 172 -18.64 21.47 3.04
C LYS A 172 -17.63 20.77 3.94
N GLU A 173 -17.94 19.55 4.38
CA GLU A 173 -17.04 18.74 5.22
C GLU A 173 -15.71 18.46 4.52
N ILE A 174 -15.75 17.94 3.29
CA ILE A 174 -14.53 17.63 2.52
C ILE A 174 -13.70 18.90 2.30
N LYS A 175 -14.33 20.00 1.84
CA LYS A 175 -13.62 21.26 1.61
C LYS A 175 -12.93 21.80 2.86
N SER A 176 -13.54 21.65 4.03
CA SER A 176 -12.94 22.07 5.30
C SER A 176 -11.68 21.29 5.68
N LYS A 177 -11.47 20.10 5.08
CA LYS A 177 -10.35 19.20 5.35
C LYS A 177 -9.28 19.22 4.26
N ILE A 178 -9.47 19.99 3.19
CA ILE A 178 -8.42 20.25 2.20
C ILE A 178 -7.41 21.21 2.84
N VAL A 179 -6.39 20.65 3.50
CA VAL A 179 -5.24 21.40 4.03
C VAL A 179 -4.13 21.48 2.99
N LYS A 180 -3.38 22.60 2.99
CA LYS A 180 -2.10 22.68 2.28
C LYS A 180 -1.06 21.86 3.07
N LYS A 181 -0.18 21.16 2.36
CA LYS A 181 0.67 20.08 2.91
C LYS A 181 1.58 20.47 4.09
N GLU A 182 1.87 21.76 4.25
CA GLU A 182 2.63 22.31 5.37
C GLU A 182 2.03 21.94 6.75
N ASP A 183 0.72 21.66 6.80
CA ASP A 183 -0.02 21.27 8.01
C ASP A 183 -0.27 19.75 8.16
N VAL A 184 0.15 18.91 7.20
CA VAL A 184 -0.13 17.45 7.18
C VAL A 184 0.90 16.65 8.02
N LYS A 185 1.66 17.31 8.92
CA LYS A 185 2.68 16.64 9.75
C LYS A 185 2.08 15.46 10.53
N LYS A 186 2.50 14.23 10.18
CA LYS A 186 2.46 12.96 10.96
C LYS A 186 1.14 12.54 11.65
N GLU A 187 0.09 13.34 11.61
CA GLU A 187 -1.12 13.21 12.45
C GLU A 187 -2.22 12.34 11.88
N VAL A 188 -2.11 11.85 10.64
CA VAL A 188 -2.92 10.69 10.23
C VAL A 188 -2.30 9.44 10.87
N LYS A 189 -2.28 9.42 12.21
CA LYS A 189 -1.86 8.28 13.00
C LYS A 189 -2.69 7.10 12.55
N ILE A 190 -2.00 5.98 12.32
CA ILE A 190 -2.57 4.67 12.01
C ILE A 190 -3.70 4.30 12.99
N GLU A 191 -3.67 4.84 14.21
CA GLU A 191 -4.75 4.80 15.21
C GLU A 191 -6.11 5.30 14.70
N ALA A 192 -6.18 6.38 13.91
CA ALA A 192 -7.44 6.92 13.40
C ALA A 192 -8.09 6.04 12.32
N ILE A 193 -7.28 5.26 11.59
CA ILE A 193 -7.75 4.26 10.63
C ILE A 193 -8.26 3.04 11.41
N ALA A 194 -7.48 2.55 12.38
CA ALA A 194 -7.84 1.42 13.24
C ALA A 194 -9.08 1.68 14.12
N GLU A 195 -9.26 2.91 14.66
CA GLU A 195 -10.45 3.29 15.43
C GLU A 195 -11.73 3.30 14.58
N ARG A 196 -11.63 3.78 13.33
CA ARG A 196 -12.77 3.78 12.40
C ARG A 196 -13.17 2.37 11.98
N GLU A 197 -12.22 1.45 11.93
CA GLU A 197 -12.47 0.02 11.71
C GLU A 197 -13.10 -0.64 12.94
N LYS A 198 -12.64 -0.33 14.16
CA LYS A 198 -13.25 -0.85 15.41
C LYS A 198 -14.68 -0.40 15.64
N ARG A 199 -15.05 0.83 15.26
CA ARG A 199 -16.42 1.37 15.39
C ARG A 199 -17.43 0.81 14.37
N ARG A 200 -17.01 -0.10 13.48
CA ARG A 200 -17.83 -0.62 12.37
C ARG A 200 -18.14 -2.12 12.44
N ILE A 201 -17.73 -2.81 13.51
CA ILE A 201 -18.19 -4.17 13.76
C ILE A 201 -19.53 -4.06 14.52
N PRO A 202 -20.65 -4.57 13.98
CA PRO A 202 -21.89 -4.72 14.75
C PRO A 202 -21.73 -5.71 15.92
#